data_AF-A0A349AKU2-F1
#
_entry.id   AF-A0A349AKU2-F1
#
_cell.length_a   1.000
_cell.length_b   1.000
_cell.length_c   1.000
_cell.angle_alpha   90.00
_cell.angle_beta   90.00
_cell.angle_gamma   90.00
#
_symmetry.space_group_name_H-M   'P 1'
#
loop_
_entity.id
_entity.type
_entity.pdbx_description
1 polymer ?
#
loop_
_entity_poly.entity_id
_entity_poly.type
_entity_poly.pdbx_seq_one_letter_code
_entity_poly.pdbx_strand_id
1 'polypeptide(L)'
;MNNPGGVPDNFGASIREEVMALPDIKDRAYKLSNELLGAYDEVSVVGQQVRKYLIPFWSWQEVNFRRTKQLIFNSFRDAGLCRTVARKIIPMVAIRSPFIASNIGKFALKAGLLWGILQAWNNLRFPDEEKELSDKVKAGPHIIYGRDKDGKILYLDRLGFVQDFLNWFGVESFPYNIQQWLNGKMSAKEVATEMAKGPLNKIVQGVGPIVKTPVELLMGRSTYPNIYKPKGIRDPWEYLFRGFALENEYKYLAGKPMPTHGGSREEALWNSMRKSLALESDPMESAYYDVQDDKRRFMKEIGKVGAEGFYYTPKSNALYYFKQSIRYGDKQAAVKYLTEYALRGGTEKGLKQSLKTLHPLYGLNKEEQVLYVRTLNQKDAEKLFSALVYYETVLNPQ
;
A
#
# COMPACT_ATOMS: atom_id res chain seq x y z
N MET A 1 11.84 39.39 -12.35
CA MET A 1 12.87 39.42 -11.29
C MET A 1 13.02 40.87 -10.86
N ASN A 2 12.61 41.22 -9.64
CA ASN A 2 12.52 42.62 -9.17
C ASN A 2 13.74 43.05 -8.30
N ASN A 3 14.85 42.31 -8.35
CA ASN A 3 16.02 42.58 -7.52
C ASN A 3 17.29 42.76 -8.40
N PRO A 4 17.83 43.98 -8.53
CA PRO A 4 19.01 44.26 -9.37
C PRO A 4 20.30 43.58 -8.87
N GLY A 5 20.32 43.03 -7.64
CA GLY A 5 21.44 42.25 -7.10
C GLY A 5 21.44 40.75 -7.45
N GLY A 6 20.46 40.26 -8.22
CA GLY A 6 20.42 38.86 -8.65
C GLY A 6 20.24 37.84 -7.52
N VAL A 7 19.64 38.27 -6.39
CA VAL A 7 19.28 37.41 -5.26
C VAL A 7 17.81 36.97 -5.42
N PRO A 8 17.53 35.66 -5.50
CA PRO A 8 16.16 35.15 -5.55
C PRO A 8 15.38 35.44 -4.26
N ASP A 9 14.10 35.79 -4.39
CA ASP A 9 13.19 35.96 -3.25
C ASP A 9 12.88 34.61 -2.56
N ASN A 10 12.96 33.51 -3.31
CA ASN A 10 12.84 32.15 -2.81
C ASN A 10 13.84 31.25 -3.54
N PHE A 11 14.46 30.32 -2.81
CA PHE A 11 15.44 29.37 -3.32
C PHE A 11 14.82 28.02 -3.69
N GLY A 12 13.52 27.83 -3.47
CA GLY A 12 12.78 26.65 -3.90
C GLY A 12 13.42 25.35 -3.42
N ALA A 13 13.81 24.49 -4.37
CA ALA A 13 14.46 23.21 -4.12
C ALA A 13 15.98 23.29 -3.89
N SER A 14 16.55 24.49 -3.90
CA SER A 14 17.99 24.70 -3.90
C SER A 14 18.56 25.09 -2.54
N ILE A 15 19.85 24.82 -2.36
CA ILE A 15 20.63 25.32 -1.23
C ILE A 15 21.05 26.76 -1.53
N ARG A 16 20.66 27.69 -0.64
CA ARG A 16 20.94 29.11 -0.80
C ARG A 16 22.42 29.39 -0.97
N GLU A 17 23.25 28.76 -0.15
CA GLU A 17 24.70 28.94 -0.14
C GLU A 17 25.32 28.53 -1.47
N GLU A 18 24.85 27.43 -2.08
CA GLU A 18 25.37 26.96 -3.37
C GLU A 18 24.92 27.85 -4.53
N VAL A 19 23.66 28.31 -4.51
CA VAL A 19 23.16 29.24 -5.53
C VAL A 19 23.89 30.58 -5.44
N MET A 20 24.05 31.13 -4.24
CA MET A 20 24.70 32.42 -4.06
C MET A 20 26.22 32.40 -4.30
N ALA A 21 26.85 31.22 -4.27
CA ALA A 21 28.26 31.05 -4.63
C ALA A 21 28.51 31.16 -6.14
N LEU A 22 27.49 30.99 -6.98
CA LEU A 22 27.63 31.13 -8.44
C LEU A 22 27.79 32.61 -8.82
N PRO A 23 28.78 32.95 -9.67
CA PRO A 23 29.08 34.34 -10.00
C PRO A 23 28.05 34.96 -10.96
N ASP A 24 27.49 34.17 -11.90
CA ASP A 24 26.57 34.66 -12.93
C ASP A 24 25.09 34.39 -12.60
N ILE A 25 24.22 35.32 -13.01
CA ILE A 25 22.78 35.25 -12.77
C ILE A 25 22.13 34.12 -13.58
N LYS A 26 22.63 33.82 -14.79
CA LYS A 26 22.07 32.73 -15.60
C LYS A 26 22.39 31.38 -15.00
N ASP A 27 23.59 31.21 -14.45
CA ASP A 27 23.99 29.99 -13.74
C ASP A 27 23.13 29.77 -12.48
N ARG A 28 22.83 30.84 -11.74
CA ARG A 28 21.90 30.79 -10.60
C ARG A 28 20.50 30.37 -11.04
N ALA A 29 19.97 30.98 -12.10
CA ALA A 29 18.65 30.65 -12.63
C ALA A 29 18.59 29.21 -13.17
N TYR A 30 19.65 28.75 -13.84
CA TYR A 30 19.79 27.38 -14.30
C TYR A 30 19.79 26.39 -13.14
N LYS A 31 20.62 26.60 -12.11
CA LYS A 31 20.67 25.72 -10.94
C LYS A 31 19.33 25.65 -10.21
N LEU A 32 18.68 26.80 -9.98
CA LEU A 32 17.34 26.87 -9.39
C LEU A 32 16.31 26.08 -10.22
N SER A 33 16.34 26.22 -11.54
CA SER A 33 15.43 25.50 -12.44
C SER A 33 15.73 23.99 -12.49
N ASN A 34 17.01 23.61 -12.56
CA ASN A 34 17.45 22.23 -12.67
C ASN A 34 17.11 21.42 -11.41
N GLU A 35 17.40 21.98 -10.23
CA GLU A 35 17.10 21.34 -8.95
C GLU A 35 15.59 21.30 -8.65
N LEU A 36 14.83 22.30 -9.14
CA LEU A 36 13.37 22.30 -9.05
C LEU A 36 12.73 21.24 -9.95
N LEU A 37 13.22 21.03 -11.18
CA LEU A 37 12.72 19.98 -12.05
C LEU A 37 13.14 18.59 -11.57
N GLY A 38 14.29 18.49 -10.88
CA GLY A 38 14.83 17.24 -10.37
C GLY A 38 15.74 16.58 -11.40
N ALA A 39 16.98 17.06 -11.46
CA ALA A 39 18.04 16.57 -12.33
C ALA A 39 18.40 15.10 -12.02
N TYR A 40 17.97 14.15 -12.86
CA TYR A 40 18.20 12.71 -12.67
C TYR A 40 19.66 12.26 -12.93
N ASP A 41 20.47 13.17 -13.44
CA ASP A 41 21.91 13.08 -13.65
C ASP A 41 22.72 13.49 -12.40
N GLU A 42 22.14 14.22 -11.45
CA GLU A 42 22.80 14.67 -10.20
C GLU A 42 22.64 13.68 -9.02
N VAL A 43 22.76 12.39 -9.29
CA VAL A 43 22.72 11.31 -8.27
C VAL A 43 24.12 11.09 -7.70
N SER A 44 24.23 10.91 -6.37
CA SER A 44 25.52 10.63 -5.72
C SER A 44 26.19 9.38 -6.31
N VAL A 45 27.52 9.31 -6.25
CA VAL A 45 28.29 8.12 -6.69
C VAL A 45 27.78 6.87 -6.00
N VAL A 46 27.51 6.94 -4.69
CA VAL A 46 26.89 5.85 -3.92
C VAL A 46 25.50 5.52 -4.47
N GLY A 47 24.66 6.53 -4.73
CA GLY A 47 23.34 6.34 -5.32
C GLY A 47 23.35 5.72 -6.70
N GLN A 48 24.37 6.01 -7.53
CA GLN A 48 24.56 5.36 -8.83
C GLN A 48 24.87 3.87 -8.66
N GLN A 49 25.68 3.50 -7.67
CA GLN A 49 25.96 2.09 -7.33
C GLN A 49 24.71 1.38 -6.79
N VAL A 50 23.98 2.01 -5.86
CA VAL A 50 22.72 1.47 -5.32
C VAL A 50 21.68 1.27 -6.42
N ARG A 51 21.54 2.25 -7.33
CA ARG A 51 20.67 2.15 -8.50
C ARG A 51 21.03 0.95 -9.38
N LYS A 52 22.32 0.78 -9.64
CA LYS A 52 22.82 -0.24 -10.56
C LYS A 52 22.66 -1.67 -10.01
N TYR A 53 22.86 -1.86 -8.70
CA TYR A 53 23.00 -3.19 -8.13
C TYR A 53 21.90 -3.62 -7.16
N LEU A 54 21.14 -2.69 -6.57
CA LEU A 54 20.23 -3.01 -5.46
C LEU A 54 18.80 -2.52 -5.71
N ILE A 55 18.62 -1.22 -5.99
CA ILE A 55 17.30 -0.58 -6.10
C ILE A 55 17.24 0.20 -7.43
N PRO A 56 16.76 -0.41 -8.53
CA PRO A 56 16.79 0.19 -9.88
C PRO A 56 16.19 1.59 -10.00
N PHE A 57 15.23 1.93 -9.13
CA PHE A 57 14.56 3.24 -9.09
C PHE A 57 15.13 4.19 -8.02
N TRP A 58 16.33 3.92 -7.49
CA TRP A 58 16.95 4.74 -6.43
C TRP A 58 17.18 6.20 -6.82
N SER A 59 17.55 6.46 -8.07
CA SER A 59 17.75 7.82 -8.61
C SER A 59 16.52 8.70 -8.42
N TRP A 60 15.33 8.15 -8.68
CA TRP A 60 14.07 8.82 -8.45
C TRP A 60 13.85 9.16 -6.97
N GLN A 61 14.22 8.25 -6.07
CA GLN A 61 14.08 8.46 -4.62
C GLN A 61 15.04 9.55 -4.12
N GLU A 62 16.32 9.47 -4.51
CA GLU A 62 17.36 10.40 -4.06
C GLU A 62 17.11 11.83 -4.54
N VAL A 63 16.76 12.00 -5.82
CA VAL A 63 16.50 13.32 -6.42
C VAL A 63 15.25 13.95 -5.80
N ASN A 64 14.15 13.20 -5.70
CA ASN A 64 12.94 13.69 -5.04
C ASN A 64 13.17 14.01 -3.57
N PHE A 65 13.99 13.22 -2.86
CA PHE A 65 14.33 13.47 -1.47
C PHE A 65 15.05 14.80 -1.30
N ARG A 66 16.13 15.05 -2.06
CA ARG A 66 16.88 16.32 -1.98
C ARG A 66 16.00 17.51 -2.33
N ARG A 67 15.29 17.43 -3.45
CA ARG A 67 14.39 18.48 -3.93
C ARG A 67 13.33 18.82 -2.90
N THR A 68 12.60 17.82 -2.42
CA THR A 68 11.49 18.01 -1.48
C THR A 68 11.98 18.52 -0.14
N LYS A 69 13.11 17.98 0.33
CA LYS A 69 13.78 18.43 1.53
C LYS A 69 13.95 19.94 1.51
N GLN A 70 14.58 20.46 0.47
CA GLN A 70 14.85 21.88 0.37
C GLN A 70 13.60 22.72 0.11
N LEU A 71 12.67 22.26 -0.72
CA LEU A 71 11.38 22.92 -0.89
C LEU A 71 10.70 23.16 0.46
N ILE A 72 10.64 22.14 1.32
CA ILE A 72 10.07 22.27 2.66
C ILE A 72 10.91 23.19 3.53
N PHE A 73 12.24 23.01 3.62
CA PHE A 73 13.07 23.85 4.47
C PHE A 73 13.02 25.34 4.10
N ASN A 74 12.95 25.65 2.80
CA ASN A 74 12.84 27.01 2.29
C ASN A 74 11.40 27.56 2.45
N SER A 75 10.35 26.76 2.24
CA SER A 75 8.95 27.18 2.43
C SER A 75 8.61 27.57 3.87
N PHE A 76 9.19 26.89 4.86
CA PHE A 76 8.96 27.20 6.28
C PHE A 76 9.67 28.47 6.77
N ARG A 77 10.55 29.08 5.95
CA ARG A 77 11.16 30.38 6.27
C ARG A 77 10.20 31.56 5.98
N ASP A 78 9.26 31.42 5.04
CA ASP A 78 8.49 32.55 4.49
C ASP A 78 7.00 32.66 4.88
N ALA A 79 6.38 31.65 5.51
CA ALA A 79 4.93 31.67 5.73
C ALA A 79 4.50 31.96 7.18
N GLY A 80 4.01 33.19 7.44
CA GLY A 80 3.42 33.59 8.73
C GLY A 80 2.19 32.76 9.14
N LEU A 81 1.37 32.34 8.17
CA LEU A 81 0.16 31.53 8.41
C LEU A 81 0.51 30.09 8.85
N CYS A 82 1.48 29.46 8.18
CA CYS A 82 1.97 28.12 8.56
C CYS A 82 2.59 28.11 9.95
N ARG A 83 3.22 29.20 10.39
CA ARG A 83 3.76 29.34 11.75
C ARG A 83 2.68 29.27 12.83
N THR A 84 1.53 29.89 12.58
CA THR A 84 0.40 29.93 13.53
C THR A 84 -0.26 28.56 13.67
N VAL A 85 -0.48 27.86 12.56
CA VAL A 85 -1.06 26.51 12.57
C VAL A 85 -0.06 25.49 13.12
N ALA A 86 1.21 25.56 12.71
CA ALA A 86 2.27 24.69 13.23
C ALA A 86 2.48 24.87 14.74
N ARG A 87 2.44 26.09 15.29
CA ARG A 87 2.57 26.31 16.76
C ARG A 87 1.48 25.63 17.60
N LYS A 88 0.29 25.41 17.03
CA LYS A 88 -0.80 24.68 17.72
C LYS A 88 -0.69 23.16 17.59
N ILE A 89 -0.14 22.66 16.49
CA ILE A 89 -0.03 21.21 16.20
C ILE A 89 1.28 20.61 16.75
N ILE A 90 2.38 21.37 16.73
CA ILE A 90 3.71 20.92 17.21
C ILE A 90 3.67 20.33 18.63
N PRO A 91 2.98 20.95 19.63
CA PRO A 91 2.89 20.38 20.98
C PRO A 91 2.17 19.04 21.05
N MET A 92 1.24 18.76 20.12
CA MET A 92 0.46 17.51 20.08
C MET A 92 1.22 16.34 19.43
N VAL A 93 2.28 16.63 18.68
CA VAL A 93 3.04 15.63 17.87
C VAL A 93 4.47 15.43 18.40
N ALA A 94 4.83 16.10 19.50
CA ALA A 94 6.20 16.11 20.03
C ALA A 94 6.60 14.78 20.71
N ILE A 95 6.90 13.76 19.90
CA ILE A 95 7.66 12.60 20.33
C ILE A 95 9.13 13.05 20.48
N ARG A 96 9.66 13.06 21.71
CA ARG A 96 11.07 13.39 21.97
C ARG A 96 11.97 12.19 21.66
N SER A 97 12.31 11.99 20.38
CA SER A 97 13.24 10.94 19.93
C SER A 97 14.58 11.54 19.47
N PRO A 98 15.74 10.94 19.82
CA PRO A 98 17.05 11.32 19.28
C PRO A 98 17.11 11.31 17.73
N PHE A 99 16.32 10.45 17.09
CA PHE A 99 16.17 10.40 15.64
C PHE A 99 15.56 11.69 15.05
N ILE A 100 14.63 12.33 15.79
CA ILE A 100 13.95 13.58 15.41
C ILE A 100 14.89 14.80 15.51
N ALA A 101 15.95 14.70 16.31
CA ALA A 101 16.97 15.75 16.41
C ALA A 101 17.83 15.91 15.14
N SER A 102 17.91 14.86 14.30
CA SER A 102 18.64 14.88 13.03
C SER A 102 17.91 15.70 11.93
N ASN A 103 18.63 16.11 10.89
CA ASN A 103 18.05 16.84 9.75
C ASN A 103 16.94 16.05 9.02
N ILE A 104 17.01 14.72 9.07
CA ILE A 104 16.04 13.80 8.47
C ILE A 104 14.77 13.76 9.32
N GLY A 105 14.92 13.62 10.64
CA GLY A 105 13.80 13.63 11.57
C GLY A 105 13.06 14.98 11.63
N LYS A 106 13.79 16.10 11.55
CA LYS A 106 13.21 17.45 11.41
C LYS A 106 12.38 17.59 10.15
N PHE A 107 12.81 17.00 9.04
CA PHE A 107 12.02 17.00 7.82
C PHE A 107 10.76 16.13 7.97
N ALA A 108 10.87 14.91 8.50
CA ALA A 108 9.72 14.01 8.66
C ALA A 108 8.63 14.64 9.52
N LEU A 109 9.03 15.34 10.59
CA LEU A 109 8.12 16.13 11.42
C LEU A 109 7.45 17.26 10.63
N LYS A 110 8.19 18.00 9.79
CA LYS A 110 7.62 19.06 8.94
C LYS A 110 6.68 18.52 7.85
N ALA A 111 7.00 17.37 7.25
CA ALA A 111 6.15 16.70 6.27
C ALA A 111 4.86 16.17 6.91
N GLY A 112 4.96 15.54 8.09
CA GLY A 112 3.81 15.12 8.88
C GLY A 112 2.93 16.30 9.33
N LEU A 113 3.54 17.42 9.71
CA LEU A 113 2.82 18.67 10.02
C LEU A 113 2.09 19.23 8.80
N LEU A 114 2.76 19.31 7.65
CA LEU A 114 2.13 19.76 6.40
C LEU A 114 0.92 18.88 6.07
N TRP A 115 1.08 17.56 6.17
CA TRP A 115 -0.04 16.66 5.96
C TRP A 115 -1.16 16.85 6.98
N GLY A 116 -0.86 16.98 8.27
CA GLY A 116 -1.86 17.30 9.29
C GLY A 116 -2.62 18.60 9.00
N ILE A 117 -1.95 19.61 8.44
CA ILE A 117 -2.58 20.87 7.99
C ILE A 117 -3.52 20.62 6.81
N LEU A 118 -3.11 19.83 5.81
CA LEU A 118 -3.96 19.46 4.67
C LEU A 118 -5.19 18.68 5.13
N GLN A 119 -5.00 17.73 6.05
CA GLN A 119 -6.09 16.95 6.60
C GLN A 119 -7.06 17.82 7.40
N ALA A 120 -6.55 18.74 8.23
CA ALA A 120 -7.37 19.70 8.95
C ALA A 120 -8.13 20.63 8.00
N TRP A 121 -7.50 21.10 6.92
CA TRP A 121 -8.15 21.92 5.90
C TRP A 121 -9.29 21.17 5.22
N ASN A 122 -9.08 19.93 4.78
CA ASN A 122 -10.12 19.13 4.13
C ASN A 122 -11.28 18.85 5.08
N ASN A 123 -11.01 18.43 6.32
CA ASN A 123 -12.07 18.11 7.29
C ASN A 123 -12.84 19.35 7.77
N LEU A 124 -12.21 20.54 7.79
CA LEU A 124 -12.90 21.78 8.19
C LEU A 124 -13.68 22.41 7.05
N ARG A 125 -13.19 22.31 5.82
CA ARG A 125 -13.77 23.02 4.66
C ARG A 125 -14.61 22.15 3.74
N PHE A 126 -14.31 20.85 3.68
CA PHE A 126 -14.93 19.86 2.79
C PHE A 126 -15.21 18.54 3.54
N PRO A 127 -15.92 18.57 4.68
CA PRO A 127 -16.11 17.40 5.54
C PRO A 127 -16.89 16.27 4.87
N ASP A 128 -17.78 16.59 3.95
CA ASP A 128 -18.64 15.59 3.30
C ASP A 128 -17.94 14.96 2.10
N GLU A 129 -17.21 15.77 1.31
CA GLU A 129 -16.33 15.28 0.25
C GLU A 129 -15.23 14.36 0.80
N GLU A 130 -14.62 14.71 1.93
CA GLU A 130 -13.57 13.89 2.57
C GLU A 130 -14.10 12.49 2.94
N LYS A 131 -15.34 12.39 3.44
CA LYS A 131 -15.95 11.10 3.80
C LYS A 131 -16.16 10.21 2.59
N GLU A 132 -16.53 10.79 1.45
CA GLU A 132 -16.82 10.09 0.20
C GLU A 132 -15.58 9.63 -0.57
N LEU A 133 -14.39 10.20 -0.29
CA LEU A 133 -13.15 9.74 -0.92
C LEU A 133 -12.82 8.27 -0.58
N SER A 134 -12.04 7.61 -1.45
CA SER A 134 -11.55 6.26 -1.18
C SER A 134 -10.57 6.24 0.00
N ASP A 135 -10.54 5.14 0.76
CA ASP A 135 -9.65 5.00 1.92
C ASP A 135 -8.16 5.07 1.51
N LYS A 136 -7.85 4.71 0.26
CA LYS A 136 -6.51 4.83 -0.33
C LYS A 136 -6.09 6.29 -0.56
N VAL A 137 -7.00 7.15 -1.00
CA VAL A 137 -6.74 8.59 -1.20
C VAL A 137 -6.63 9.30 0.16
N LYS A 138 -7.54 8.98 1.08
CA LYS A 138 -7.53 9.51 2.45
C LYS A 138 -6.26 9.18 3.23
N ALA A 139 -5.67 8.01 2.95
CA ALA A 139 -4.43 7.60 3.58
C ALA A 139 -3.21 8.41 3.12
N GLY A 140 -3.29 9.17 2.03
CA GLY A 140 -2.21 9.99 1.50
C GLY A 140 -2.39 11.49 1.74
N PRO A 141 -1.33 12.31 1.59
CA PRO A 141 -1.45 13.77 1.58
C PRO A 141 -2.24 14.24 0.35
N HIS A 142 -3.40 14.86 0.57
CA HIS A 142 -4.25 15.38 -0.49
C HIS A 142 -4.96 16.66 -0.06
N ILE A 143 -5.43 17.45 -1.02
CA ILE A 143 -6.24 18.64 -0.78
C ILE A 143 -7.50 18.63 -1.65
N ILE A 144 -8.65 18.92 -1.04
CA ILE A 144 -9.94 19.01 -1.71
C ILE A 144 -10.20 20.45 -2.15
N TYR A 145 -10.74 20.62 -3.36
CA TYR A 145 -11.14 21.93 -3.91
C TYR A 145 -12.66 22.11 -4.00
N GLY A 146 -13.42 21.04 -3.80
CA GLY A 146 -14.89 21.02 -3.88
C GLY A 146 -15.37 20.01 -4.91
N ARG A 147 -16.51 20.28 -5.53
CA ARG A 147 -17.12 19.42 -6.56
C ARG A 147 -17.17 20.12 -7.91
N ASP A 148 -17.11 19.34 -8.98
CA ASP A 148 -17.44 19.83 -10.31
C ASP A 148 -18.97 19.92 -10.52
N LYS A 149 -19.37 20.37 -11.71
CA LYS A 149 -20.77 20.56 -12.11
C LYS A 149 -21.55 19.23 -12.18
N ASP A 150 -20.83 18.11 -12.28
CA ASP A 150 -21.37 16.76 -12.37
C ASP A 150 -21.36 16.05 -10.99
N GLY A 151 -21.01 16.76 -9.92
CA GLY A 151 -20.98 16.26 -8.55
C GLY A 151 -19.71 15.47 -8.16
N LYS A 152 -18.70 15.40 -9.04
CA LYS A 152 -17.45 14.69 -8.78
C LYS A 152 -16.54 15.51 -7.89
N ILE A 153 -15.92 14.85 -6.91
CA ILE A 153 -15.01 15.49 -5.97
C ILE A 153 -13.68 15.79 -6.66
N LEU A 154 -13.33 17.07 -6.69
CA LEU A 154 -12.07 17.57 -7.21
C LEU A 154 -11.04 17.61 -6.08
N TYR A 155 -10.04 16.74 -6.16
CA TYR A 155 -8.95 16.68 -5.19
C TYR A 155 -7.61 16.56 -5.91
N LEU A 156 -6.56 17.10 -5.29
CA LEU A 156 -5.17 16.89 -5.71
C LEU A 156 -4.48 15.98 -4.70
N ASP A 157 -4.13 14.79 -5.15
CA ASP A 157 -3.37 13.76 -4.41
C ASP A 157 -1.93 13.61 -4.94
N ARG A 158 -1.56 14.34 -6.01
CA ARG A 158 -0.26 14.26 -6.69
C ARG A 158 0.88 14.94 -5.92
N LEU A 159 0.86 14.88 -4.59
CA LEU A 159 2.03 15.10 -3.75
C LEU A 159 2.84 13.79 -3.63
N GLY A 160 3.00 13.06 -4.72
CA GLY A 160 3.58 11.71 -4.75
C GLY A 160 4.99 11.63 -4.16
N PHE A 161 5.75 12.73 -4.23
CA PHE A 161 7.07 12.82 -3.59
C PHE A 161 6.99 12.94 -2.05
N VAL A 162 5.93 13.57 -1.51
CA VAL A 162 5.68 13.62 -0.05
C VAL A 162 5.23 12.26 0.41
N GLN A 163 4.35 11.60 -0.34
CA GLN A 163 3.92 10.24 -0.03
C GLN A 163 5.10 9.27 -0.06
N ASP A 164 5.87 9.19 -1.14
CA ASP A 164 7.04 8.31 -1.19
C ASP A 164 8.06 8.61 -0.08
N PHE A 165 8.23 9.87 0.31
CA PHE A 165 9.01 10.22 1.49
C PHE A 165 8.39 9.64 2.77
N LEU A 166 7.10 9.91 3.05
CA LEU A 166 6.42 9.40 4.24
C LEU A 166 6.50 7.87 4.30
N ASN A 167 6.51 7.19 3.14
CA ASN A 167 6.64 5.74 3.01
C ASN A 167 8.04 5.26 3.44
N TRP A 168 9.11 5.97 3.03
CA TRP A 168 10.49 5.67 3.44
C TRP A 168 10.74 5.82 4.94
N PHE A 169 9.95 6.65 5.62
CA PHE A 169 10.08 6.91 7.06
C PHE A 169 8.96 6.30 7.91
N GLY A 170 8.10 5.47 7.31
CA GLY A 170 6.99 4.79 7.98
C GLY A 170 5.90 5.73 8.51
N VAL A 171 5.84 6.95 7.99
CA VAL A 171 4.87 7.98 8.38
C VAL A 171 3.65 7.96 7.44
N GLU A 172 3.62 7.11 6.41
CA GLU A 172 2.49 7.00 5.45
C GLU A 172 1.14 6.71 6.10
N SER A 173 1.11 5.95 7.18
CA SER A 173 -0.13 5.57 7.86
C SER A 173 -0.43 6.44 9.08
N PHE A 174 0.27 7.57 9.25
CA PHE A 174 0.33 8.31 10.51
C PHE A 174 -1.01 8.92 10.99
N PRO A 175 -1.78 9.71 10.23
CA PRO A 175 -3.14 10.17 10.49
C PRO A 175 -4.17 9.07 10.52
N TYR A 176 -4.06 8.01 9.70
CA TYR A 176 -4.93 6.85 9.85
C TYR A 176 -4.72 6.22 11.23
N ASN A 177 -3.47 5.91 11.58
CA ASN A 177 -3.10 5.31 12.87
C ASN A 177 -3.37 6.26 14.07
N ILE A 178 -3.22 7.57 13.90
CA ILE A 178 -3.58 8.58 14.90
C ILE A 178 -5.08 8.73 15.05
N GLN A 179 -5.84 8.72 13.95
CA GLN A 179 -7.30 8.72 14.00
C GLN A 179 -7.81 7.44 14.66
N GLN A 180 -7.19 6.29 14.37
CA GLN A 180 -7.48 5.05 15.08
C GLN A 180 -7.05 5.13 16.56
N TRP A 181 -5.95 5.78 16.91
CA TRP A 181 -5.55 6.02 18.30
C TRP A 181 -6.51 6.96 19.05
N LEU A 182 -6.91 8.06 18.44
CA LEU A 182 -7.91 9.01 18.96
C LEU A 182 -9.29 8.37 19.11
N ASN A 183 -9.64 7.44 18.20
CA ASN A 183 -10.85 6.63 18.27
C ASN A 183 -10.72 5.40 19.18
N GLY A 184 -9.60 5.25 19.92
CA GLY A 184 -9.36 4.16 20.86
C GLY A 184 -9.09 2.77 20.24
N LYS A 185 -8.96 2.68 18.92
CA LYS A 185 -8.72 1.44 18.16
C LYS A 185 -7.25 1.04 18.02
N MET A 186 -6.32 1.91 18.41
CA MET A 186 -4.88 1.62 18.44
C MET A 186 -4.24 2.26 19.67
N SER A 187 -3.18 1.67 20.20
CA SER A 187 -2.36 2.25 21.27
C SER A 187 -1.16 3.03 20.71
N ALA A 188 -0.66 4.03 21.47
CA ALA A 188 0.52 4.82 21.07
C ALA A 188 1.78 3.95 20.80
N LYS A 189 1.90 2.82 21.49
CA LYS A 189 2.97 1.82 21.28
C LYS A 189 2.85 1.12 19.92
N GLU A 190 1.64 0.82 19.48
CA GLU A 190 1.38 0.20 18.18
C GLU A 190 1.64 1.17 17.03
N VAL A 191 1.25 2.44 17.19
CA VAL A 191 1.57 3.51 16.23
C VAL A 191 3.09 3.62 16.03
N ALA A 192 3.87 3.70 17.11
CA ALA A 192 5.33 3.78 17.04
C ALA A 192 5.97 2.51 16.42
N THR A 193 5.41 1.33 16.70
CA THR A 193 5.88 0.05 16.15
C THR A 193 5.63 -0.02 14.65
N GLU A 194 4.47 0.40 14.17
CA GLU A 194 4.16 0.43 12.73
C GLU A 194 5.02 1.48 11.99
N MET A 195 5.30 2.62 12.62
CA MET A 195 6.24 3.61 12.09
C MET A 195 7.66 3.06 11.93
N ALA A 196 8.14 2.23 12.86
CA ALA A 196 9.47 1.63 12.78
C ALA A 196 9.58 0.54 11.69
N LYS A 197 8.47 -0.11 11.34
CA LYS A 197 8.41 -1.18 10.33
C LYS A 197 8.41 -0.65 8.89
N GLY A 198 7.82 0.52 8.65
CA GLY A 198 7.68 1.10 7.31
C GLY A 198 8.99 1.23 6.51
N PRO A 199 10.06 1.82 7.08
CA PRO A 199 11.35 2.00 6.40
C PRO A 199 11.99 0.69 5.96
N LEU A 200 12.03 -0.28 6.88
CA LEU A 200 12.60 -1.62 6.63
C LEU A 200 11.80 -2.37 5.57
N ASN A 201 10.46 -2.30 5.64
CA ASN A 201 9.62 -2.89 4.61
C ASN A 201 9.91 -2.25 3.24
N LYS A 202 9.97 -0.90 3.12
CA LYS A 202 10.24 -0.21 1.85
C LYS A 202 11.62 -0.56 1.28
N ILE A 203 12.66 -0.67 2.10
CA ILE A 203 14.01 -1.08 1.65
C ILE A 203 13.96 -2.47 1.02
N VAL A 204 13.38 -3.45 1.72
CA VAL A 204 13.30 -4.83 1.22
C VAL A 204 12.36 -4.94 0.01
N GLN A 205 11.28 -4.17 -0.03
CA GLN A 205 10.41 -4.11 -1.21
C GLN A 205 11.07 -3.42 -2.42
N GLY A 206 11.99 -2.48 -2.18
CA GLY A 206 12.73 -1.76 -3.22
C GLY A 206 13.86 -2.57 -3.86
N VAL A 207 14.30 -3.65 -3.22
CA VAL A 207 15.27 -4.58 -3.80
C VAL A 207 14.70 -5.19 -5.08
N GLY A 208 15.46 -5.08 -6.17
CA GLY A 208 15.04 -5.58 -7.48
C GLY A 208 14.72 -7.08 -7.49
N PRO A 209 13.85 -7.54 -8.41
CA PRO A 209 13.39 -8.93 -8.46
C PRO A 209 14.53 -9.94 -8.68
N ILE A 210 15.64 -9.54 -9.31
CA ILE A 210 16.82 -10.39 -9.58
C ILE A 210 17.47 -10.89 -8.28
N VAL A 211 17.56 -10.03 -7.25
CA VAL A 211 18.17 -10.39 -5.96
C VAL A 211 17.12 -10.96 -5.01
N LYS A 212 15.92 -10.38 -5.03
CA LYS A 212 14.85 -10.71 -4.09
C LYS A 212 14.24 -12.09 -4.35
N THR A 213 13.95 -12.43 -5.61
CA THR A 213 13.26 -13.68 -5.97
C THR A 213 14.04 -14.93 -5.55
N PRO A 214 15.36 -15.06 -5.81
CA PRO A 214 16.12 -16.23 -5.37
C PRO A 214 16.12 -16.43 -3.85
N VAL A 215 16.26 -15.35 -3.08
CA VAL A 215 16.24 -15.41 -1.60
C VAL A 215 14.87 -15.86 -1.10
N GLU A 216 13.78 -15.34 -1.67
CA GLU A 216 12.42 -15.73 -1.33
C GLU A 216 12.11 -17.19 -1.70
N LEU A 217 12.62 -17.66 -2.84
CA LEU A 217 12.52 -19.06 -3.26
C LEU A 217 13.26 -20.01 -2.30
N LEU A 218 14.49 -19.66 -1.89
CA LEU A 218 15.25 -20.42 -0.89
C LEU A 218 14.55 -20.48 0.46
N MET A 219 13.95 -19.36 0.89
CA MET A 219 13.16 -19.30 2.12
C MET A 219 11.79 -19.99 1.99
N GLY A 220 11.34 -20.31 0.78
CA GLY A 220 9.98 -20.77 0.50
C GLY A 220 8.91 -19.76 0.95
N ARG A 221 9.27 -18.47 1.06
CA ARG A 221 8.40 -17.42 1.60
C ARG A 221 8.60 -16.12 0.82
N SER A 222 7.49 -15.55 0.38
CA SER A 222 7.42 -14.22 -0.21
C SER A 222 7.35 -13.18 0.90
N THR A 223 8.21 -12.17 0.79
CA THR A 223 8.23 -11.00 1.66
C THR A 223 7.30 -9.89 1.14
N TYR A 224 6.62 -10.10 0.01
CA TYR A 224 5.65 -9.16 -0.56
C TYR A 224 4.21 -9.43 -0.05
N PRO A 225 3.41 -8.39 0.21
CA PRO A 225 3.73 -6.95 0.16
C PRO A 225 4.40 -6.43 1.45
N ASN A 226 4.50 -7.27 2.49
CA ASN A 226 4.99 -6.89 3.80
C ASN A 226 5.92 -7.97 4.38
N ILE A 227 7.16 -7.58 4.70
CA ILE A 227 8.19 -8.50 5.24
C ILE A 227 7.84 -9.08 6.60
N TYR A 228 7.00 -8.39 7.37
CA TYR A 228 6.55 -8.80 8.70
C TYR A 228 5.35 -9.75 8.67
N LYS A 229 4.76 -9.95 7.48
CA LYS A 229 3.68 -10.91 7.22
C LYS A 229 4.04 -11.76 5.99
N PRO A 230 5.17 -12.51 6.05
CA PRO A 230 5.63 -13.26 4.90
C PRO A 230 4.63 -14.35 4.54
N LYS A 231 4.32 -14.48 3.25
CA LYS A 231 3.39 -15.50 2.73
C LYS A 231 4.20 -16.68 2.22
N GLY A 232 3.80 -17.90 2.55
CA GLY A 232 4.49 -19.07 2.01
C GLY A 232 4.35 -19.17 0.48
N ILE A 233 5.43 -19.57 -0.19
CA ILE A 233 5.46 -19.83 -1.62
C ILE A 233 5.00 -21.26 -1.83
N ARG A 234 3.81 -21.41 -2.41
CA ARG A 234 3.23 -22.73 -2.67
C ARG A 234 3.78 -23.37 -3.95
N ASP A 235 4.08 -22.56 -4.95
CA ASP A 235 4.73 -23.00 -6.19
C ASP A 235 5.89 -22.06 -6.55
N PRO A 236 7.14 -22.54 -6.45
CA PRO A 236 8.34 -21.81 -6.84
C PRO A 236 8.35 -21.31 -8.29
N TRP A 237 7.83 -22.09 -9.23
CA TRP A 237 7.82 -21.73 -10.65
C TRP A 237 6.78 -20.66 -10.94
N GLU A 238 5.57 -20.79 -10.40
CA GLU A 238 4.55 -19.74 -10.51
C GLU A 238 5.05 -18.42 -9.92
N TYR A 239 5.74 -18.49 -8.77
CA TYR A 239 6.36 -17.34 -8.13
C TYR A 239 7.40 -16.65 -9.01
N LEU A 240 8.28 -17.44 -9.64
CA LEU A 240 9.30 -16.96 -10.55
C LEU A 240 8.68 -16.28 -11.78
N PHE A 241 7.73 -16.94 -12.45
CA PHE A 241 7.08 -16.39 -13.66
C PHE A 241 6.24 -15.15 -13.38
N ARG A 242 5.66 -15.02 -12.18
CA ARG A 242 5.00 -13.78 -11.74
C ARG A 242 5.97 -12.59 -11.71
N GLY A 243 7.23 -12.80 -11.35
CA GLY A 243 8.26 -11.75 -11.38
C GLY A 243 8.52 -11.20 -12.79
N PHE A 244 8.25 -11.99 -13.83
CA PHE A 244 8.39 -11.62 -15.24
C PHE A 244 7.07 -11.20 -15.90
N ALA A 245 6.00 -11.05 -15.13
CA ALA A 245 4.64 -10.84 -15.64
C ALA A 245 4.15 -11.95 -16.60
N LEU A 246 4.67 -13.17 -16.45
CA LEU A 246 4.32 -14.36 -17.25
C LEU A 246 3.54 -15.41 -16.43
N GLU A 247 2.86 -14.97 -15.36
CA GLU A 247 2.17 -15.85 -14.42
C GLU A 247 1.05 -16.65 -15.08
N ASN A 248 0.29 -16.03 -15.98
CA ASN A 248 -0.88 -16.65 -16.60
C ASN A 248 -0.49 -17.64 -17.70
N GLU A 249 0.60 -17.37 -18.43
CA GLU A 249 1.24 -18.25 -19.40
C GLU A 249 1.71 -19.53 -18.69
N TYR A 250 2.41 -19.38 -17.56
CA TYR A 250 2.81 -20.52 -16.74
C TYR A 250 1.58 -21.30 -16.23
N LYS A 251 0.56 -20.62 -15.71
CA LYS A 251 -0.66 -21.28 -15.23
C LYS A 251 -1.40 -22.04 -16.33
N TYR A 252 -1.45 -21.46 -17.54
CA TYR A 252 -2.03 -22.10 -18.70
C TYR A 252 -1.31 -23.43 -18.99
N LEU A 253 0.02 -23.38 -19.14
CA LEU A 253 0.87 -24.53 -19.44
C LEU A 253 0.88 -25.58 -18.32
N ALA A 254 0.94 -25.17 -17.06
CA ALA A 254 0.91 -26.06 -15.89
C ALA A 254 -0.50 -26.61 -15.60
N GLY A 255 -1.52 -26.18 -16.34
CA GLY A 255 -2.91 -26.54 -16.10
C GLY A 255 -3.41 -26.12 -14.71
N LYS A 256 -2.96 -24.96 -14.24
CA LYS A 256 -3.34 -24.35 -12.96
C LYS A 256 -4.52 -23.40 -13.13
N PRO A 257 -5.24 -23.07 -12.05
CA PRO A 257 -6.37 -22.17 -12.13
C PRO A 257 -5.92 -20.78 -12.60
N MET A 258 -6.59 -20.26 -13.62
CA MET A 258 -6.38 -18.90 -14.14
C MET A 258 -7.71 -18.13 -14.21
N PRO A 259 -7.72 -16.80 -14.10
CA PRO A 259 -8.94 -15.99 -14.05
C PRO A 259 -9.69 -16.00 -15.38
N THR A 260 -10.59 -16.98 -15.57
CA THR A 260 -11.41 -17.13 -16.77
C THR A 260 -12.74 -16.40 -16.69
N HIS A 261 -13.26 -16.17 -15.48
CA HIS A 261 -14.58 -15.59 -15.23
C HIS A 261 -15.70 -16.33 -15.99
N GLY A 262 -15.55 -17.64 -16.18
CA GLY A 262 -16.50 -18.48 -16.90
C GLY A 262 -16.28 -18.60 -18.41
N GLY A 263 -15.33 -17.84 -18.98
CA GLY A 263 -14.91 -17.94 -20.38
C GLY A 263 -13.89 -19.05 -20.66
N SER A 264 -13.34 -19.09 -21.88
CA SER A 264 -12.31 -20.07 -22.23
C SER A 264 -10.94 -19.67 -21.64
N ARG A 265 -10.06 -20.67 -21.41
CA ARG A 265 -8.70 -20.41 -20.90
C ARG A 265 -7.83 -19.65 -21.91
N GLU A 266 -8.09 -19.82 -23.21
CA GLU A 266 -7.41 -19.12 -24.30
C GLU A 266 -7.79 -17.63 -24.33
N GLU A 267 -9.08 -17.32 -24.22
CA GLU A 267 -9.58 -15.95 -24.10
C GLU A 267 -9.04 -15.27 -22.83
N ALA A 268 -9.03 -16.00 -21.71
CA ALA A 268 -8.50 -15.51 -20.45
C ALA A 268 -7.00 -15.16 -20.55
N LEU A 269 -6.21 -15.98 -21.25
CA LEU A 269 -4.79 -15.72 -21.49
C LEU A 269 -4.60 -14.43 -22.29
N TRP A 270 -5.31 -14.30 -23.41
CA TRP A 270 -5.27 -13.13 -24.29
C TRP A 270 -5.74 -11.85 -23.60
N ASN A 271 -6.83 -11.93 -22.84
CA ASN A 271 -7.33 -10.84 -22.03
C ASN A 271 -6.35 -10.46 -20.93
N SER A 272 -5.64 -11.41 -20.32
CA SER A 272 -4.65 -11.10 -19.29
C SER A 272 -3.43 -10.36 -19.83
N MET A 273 -2.96 -10.70 -21.04
CA MET A 273 -1.89 -9.96 -21.71
C MET A 273 -2.33 -8.52 -22.01
N ARG A 274 -3.57 -8.31 -22.47
CA ARG A 274 -4.13 -6.96 -22.68
C ARG A 274 -4.33 -6.18 -21.37
N LYS A 275 -4.81 -6.85 -20.32
CA LYS A 275 -5.07 -6.26 -18.99
C LYS A 275 -3.81 -6.06 -18.15
N SER A 276 -2.65 -6.61 -18.53
CA SER A 276 -1.37 -6.27 -17.88
C SER A 276 -1.06 -4.75 -17.92
N LEU A 277 -1.74 -4.02 -18.81
CA LEU A 277 -1.68 -2.56 -18.95
C LEU A 277 -2.81 -1.80 -18.22
N ALA A 278 -3.80 -2.49 -17.64
CA ALA A 278 -4.97 -1.88 -16.98
C ALA A 278 -5.39 -2.69 -15.73
N LEU A 279 -5.31 -2.06 -14.55
CA LEU A 279 -5.73 -2.67 -13.29
C LEU A 279 -7.26 -2.61 -13.14
N GLU A 280 -7.89 -3.75 -12.93
CA GLU A 280 -9.31 -3.87 -12.56
C GLU A 280 -9.41 -4.47 -11.14
N SER A 281 -10.43 -4.05 -10.39
CA SER A 281 -10.71 -4.56 -9.05
C SER A 281 -12.21 -4.83 -8.93
N ASP A 282 -12.60 -6.05 -8.58
CA ASP A 282 -13.98 -6.38 -8.28
C ASP A 282 -14.34 -5.83 -6.88
N PRO A 283 -15.35 -4.95 -6.76
CA PRO A 283 -15.75 -4.38 -5.47
C PRO A 283 -16.18 -5.41 -4.43
N MET A 284 -16.84 -6.48 -4.85
CA MET A 284 -17.34 -7.54 -3.95
C MET A 284 -16.21 -8.44 -3.48
N GLU A 285 -15.26 -8.79 -4.37
CA GLU A 285 -14.05 -9.52 -3.97
C GLU A 285 -13.20 -8.67 -3.01
N SER A 286 -13.08 -7.37 -3.28
CA SER A 286 -12.35 -6.43 -2.42
C SER A 286 -13.00 -6.35 -1.02
N ALA A 287 -14.32 -6.19 -0.97
CA ALA A 287 -15.08 -6.18 0.28
C ALA A 287 -14.92 -7.49 1.07
N TYR A 288 -14.89 -8.65 0.39
CA TYR A 288 -14.63 -9.93 1.02
C TYR A 288 -13.27 -9.98 1.73
N TYR A 289 -12.22 -9.45 1.10
CA TYR A 289 -10.89 -9.42 1.71
C TYR A 289 -10.76 -8.42 2.84
N ASP A 290 -11.36 -7.23 2.70
CA ASP A 290 -11.44 -6.24 3.77
C ASP A 290 -12.09 -6.83 5.03
N VAL A 291 -13.25 -7.49 4.87
CA VAL A 291 -13.97 -8.15 5.97
C VAL A 291 -13.13 -9.26 6.61
N GLN A 292 -12.39 -10.04 5.81
CA GLN A 292 -11.48 -11.06 6.33
C GLN A 292 -10.32 -10.46 7.15
N ASP A 293 -9.79 -9.31 6.74
CA ASP A 293 -8.76 -8.57 7.49
C ASP A 293 -9.31 -8.01 8.80
N ASP A 294 -10.50 -7.39 8.77
CA ASP A 294 -11.13 -6.80 9.95
C ASP A 294 -11.59 -7.86 10.96
N LYS A 295 -12.17 -8.97 10.49
CA LYS A 295 -12.45 -10.12 11.35
C LYS A 295 -11.17 -10.66 12.01
N ARG A 296 -10.06 -10.77 11.28
CA ARG A 296 -8.79 -11.24 11.85
C ARG A 296 -8.29 -10.31 12.96
N ARG A 297 -8.50 -9.00 12.82
CA ARG A 297 -8.21 -8.01 13.86
C ARG A 297 -9.08 -8.24 15.09
N PHE A 298 -10.39 -8.36 14.91
CA PHE A 298 -11.35 -8.66 15.99
C PHE A 298 -11.01 -9.98 16.71
N MET A 299 -10.70 -11.04 15.98
CA MET A 299 -10.27 -12.33 16.56
C MET A 299 -9.04 -12.18 17.45
N LYS A 300 -8.08 -11.35 17.04
CA LYS A 300 -6.88 -11.07 17.85
C LYS A 300 -7.23 -10.30 19.13
N GLU A 301 -8.16 -9.35 19.07
CA GLU A 301 -8.63 -8.59 20.24
C GLU A 301 -9.30 -9.47 21.29
N ILE A 302 -10.08 -10.47 20.87
CA ILE A 302 -10.71 -11.45 21.76
C ILE A 302 -9.79 -12.64 22.13
N GLY A 303 -8.48 -12.55 21.82
CA GLY A 303 -7.49 -13.56 22.20
C GLY A 303 -7.47 -14.83 21.33
N LYS A 304 -8.24 -14.89 20.24
CA LYS A 304 -8.22 -15.99 19.27
C LYS A 304 -7.11 -15.78 18.24
N VAL A 305 -5.86 -16.00 18.66
CA VAL A 305 -4.72 -16.03 17.74
C VAL A 305 -4.52 -17.47 17.25
N GLY A 306 -4.88 -17.74 15.99
CA GLY A 306 -4.62 -19.04 15.38
C GLY A 306 -3.13 -19.26 15.12
N ALA A 307 -2.64 -20.48 15.33
CA ALA A 307 -1.31 -20.87 14.88
C ALA A 307 -1.30 -20.90 13.34
N GLU A 308 -0.57 -19.99 12.69
CA GLU A 308 -0.33 -20.02 11.24
C GLU A 308 0.71 -21.09 10.91
N GLY A 309 0.29 -22.35 10.93
CA GLY A 309 1.07 -23.48 10.44
C GLY A 309 0.79 -23.74 8.96
N PHE A 310 1.78 -23.54 8.09
CA PHE A 310 1.68 -23.90 6.67
C PHE A 310 2.18 -25.34 6.47
N TYR A 311 1.28 -26.31 6.40
CA TYR A 311 1.61 -27.65 5.90
C TYR A 311 1.07 -27.84 4.48
N TYR A 312 1.99 -27.90 3.52
CA TYR A 312 1.67 -28.18 2.12
C TYR A 312 1.72 -29.69 1.89
N THR A 313 0.55 -30.33 1.85
CA THR A 313 0.43 -31.72 1.38
C THR A 313 -0.14 -31.72 -0.04
N PRO A 314 0.12 -32.74 -0.87
CA PRO A 314 -0.49 -32.85 -2.20
C PRO A 314 -2.02 -32.72 -2.16
N LYS A 315 -2.66 -33.34 -1.15
CA LYS A 315 -4.10 -33.22 -0.88
C LYS A 315 -4.51 -31.77 -0.56
N SER A 316 -3.78 -31.08 0.31
CA SER A 316 -4.05 -29.67 0.67
C SER A 316 -3.85 -28.72 -0.51
N ASN A 317 -2.86 -29.00 -1.37
CA ASN A 317 -2.60 -28.24 -2.60
C ASN A 317 -3.72 -28.43 -3.62
N ALA A 318 -4.16 -29.66 -3.87
CA ALA A 318 -5.29 -29.93 -4.75
C ALA A 318 -6.56 -29.21 -4.27
N LEU A 319 -6.86 -29.30 -2.97
CA LEU A 319 -8.00 -28.60 -2.36
C LEU A 319 -7.92 -27.07 -2.50
N TYR A 320 -6.72 -26.51 -2.42
CA TYR A 320 -6.52 -25.08 -2.62
C TYR A 320 -6.72 -24.64 -4.06
N TYR A 321 -6.11 -25.35 -5.02
CA TYR A 321 -6.27 -25.01 -6.42
C TYR A 321 -7.71 -25.22 -6.88
N PHE A 322 -8.42 -26.20 -6.30
CA PHE A 322 -9.86 -26.34 -6.47
C PHE A 322 -10.61 -25.08 -5.98
N LYS A 323 -10.38 -24.61 -4.76
CA LYS A 323 -11.00 -23.36 -4.26
C LYS A 323 -10.64 -22.13 -5.10
N GLN A 324 -9.40 -22.07 -5.59
CA GLN A 324 -8.94 -20.99 -6.47
C GLN A 324 -9.63 -21.04 -7.84
N SER A 325 -9.85 -22.25 -8.38
CA SER A 325 -10.56 -22.42 -9.66
C SER A 325 -12.03 -22.02 -9.59
N ILE A 326 -12.72 -22.29 -8.47
CA ILE A 326 -14.08 -21.80 -8.22
C ILE A 326 -14.09 -20.27 -8.31
N ARG A 327 -13.21 -19.61 -7.57
CA ARG A 327 -13.08 -18.14 -7.59
C ARG A 327 -12.87 -17.59 -9.00
N TYR A 328 -12.01 -18.24 -9.77
CA TYR A 328 -11.64 -17.81 -11.10
C TYR A 328 -12.63 -18.22 -12.19
N GLY A 329 -13.69 -18.96 -11.85
CA GLY A 329 -14.62 -19.54 -12.82
C GLY A 329 -14.00 -20.59 -13.74
N ASP A 330 -12.77 -21.07 -13.45
CA ASP A 330 -12.04 -22.02 -14.30
C ASP A 330 -12.54 -23.44 -14.07
N LYS A 331 -13.62 -23.80 -14.78
CA LYS A 331 -14.28 -25.12 -14.67
C LYS A 331 -13.33 -26.27 -14.99
N GLN A 332 -12.42 -26.09 -15.96
CA GLN A 332 -11.47 -27.13 -16.35
C GLN A 332 -10.48 -27.43 -15.23
N ALA A 333 -9.91 -26.38 -14.61
CA ALA A 333 -9.05 -26.53 -13.45
C ALA A 333 -9.84 -27.10 -12.24
N ALA A 334 -11.10 -26.70 -12.06
CA ALA A 334 -11.95 -27.20 -10.98
C ALA A 334 -12.12 -28.72 -11.05
N VAL A 335 -12.48 -29.27 -12.22
CA VAL A 335 -12.60 -30.71 -12.41
C VAL A 335 -11.28 -31.43 -12.16
N LYS A 336 -10.17 -30.90 -12.69
CA LYS A 336 -8.83 -31.46 -12.50
C LYS A 336 -8.46 -31.55 -11.03
N TYR A 337 -8.55 -30.46 -10.30
CA TYR A 337 -8.10 -30.40 -8.90
C TYR A 337 -9.08 -31.04 -7.91
N LEU A 338 -10.37 -31.13 -8.25
CA LEU A 338 -11.32 -31.94 -7.51
C LEU A 338 -11.00 -33.44 -7.64
N THR A 339 -10.68 -33.88 -8.86
CA THR A 339 -10.24 -35.26 -9.13
C THR A 339 -8.95 -35.57 -8.38
N GLU A 340 -7.96 -34.67 -8.46
CA GLU A 340 -6.71 -34.83 -7.73
C GLU A 340 -6.92 -34.85 -6.21
N TYR A 341 -7.82 -34.02 -5.69
CA TYR A 341 -8.17 -34.05 -4.27
C TYR A 341 -8.73 -35.41 -3.86
N ALA A 342 -9.65 -35.98 -4.64
CA ALA A 342 -10.22 -37.30 -4.40
C ALA A 342 -9.15 -38.41 -4.45
N LEU A 343 -8.31 -38.42 -5.49
CA LEU A 343 -7.22 -39.40 -5.66
C LEU A 343 -6.21 -39.37 -4.51
N ARG A 344 -6.01 -38.21 -3.88
CA ARG A 344 -5.09 -38.04 -2.72
C ARG A 344 -5.78 -38.33 -1.37
N GLY A 345 -6.91 -39.04 -1.37
CA GLY A 345 -7.65 -39.40 -0.15
C GLY A 345 -8.51 -38.26 0.41
N GLY A 346 -8.90 -37.31 -0.43
CA GLY A 346 -9.92 -36.31 -0.12
C GLY A 346 -11.28 -36.93 0.11
N THR A 347 -12.06 -36.38 1.05
CA THR A 347 -13.41 -36.86 1.34
C THR A 347 -14.42 -35.75 1.10
N GLU A 348 -15.65 -36.11 0.74
CA GLU A 348 -16.73 -35.15 0.56
C GLU A 348 -16.97 -34.32 1.84
N LYS A 349 -16.93 -34.97 3.01
CA LYS A 349 -17.02 -34.29 4.31
C LYS A 349 -15.89 -33.27 4.49
N GLY A 350 -14.66 -33.63 4.15
CA GLY A 350 -13.50 -32.73 4.21
C GLY A 350 -13.60 -31.56 3.22
N LEU A 351 -14.13 -31.82 2.02
CA LEU A 351 -14.39 -30.81 1.02
C LEU A 351 -15.44 -29.80 1.49
N LYS A 352 -16.62 -30.27 1.93
CA LYS A 352 -17.69 -29.44 2.48
C LYS A 352 -17.19 -28.59 3.66
N GLN A 353 -16.41 -29.20 4.56
CA GLN A 353 -15.81 -28.45 5.67
C GLN A 353 -14.85 -27.36 5.19
N SER A 354 -14.01 -27.66 4.19
CA SER A 354 -13.09 -26.69 3.59
C SER A 354 -13.81 -25.54 2.90
N LEU A 355 -14.92 -25.80 2.20
CA LEU A 355 -15.73 -24.76 1.56
C LEU A 355 -16.43 -23.88 2.60
N LYS A 356 -16.91 -24.43 3.72
CA LYS A 356 -17.41 -23.64 4.85
C LYS A 356 -16.37 -22.68 5.42
N THR A 357 -15.07 -23.01 5.32
CA THR A 357 -14.01 -22.09 5.77
C THR A 357 -13.88 -20.82 4.94
N LEU A 358 -14.49 -20.78 3.74
CA LEU A 358 -14.55 -19.59 2.89
C LEU A 358 -15.64 -18.61 3.34
N HIS A 359 -16.51 -18.98 4.28
CA HIS A 359 -17.51 -18.05 4.80
C HIS A 359 -16.80 -16.83 5.41
N PRO A 360 -17.24 -15.58 5.13
CA PRO A 360 -16.56 -14.36 5.60
C PRO A 360 -16.32 -14.37 7.11
N LEU A 361 -17.32 -14.84 7.88
CA LEU A 361 -17.31 -14.92 9.34
C LEU A 361 -16.77 -16.24 9.92
N TYR A 362 -16.19 -17.13 9.10
CA TYR A 362 -15.62 -18.38 9.59
C TYR A 362 -14.53 -18.13 10.66
N GLY A 363 -14.54 -18.94 11.72
CA GLY A 363 -13.66 -18.80 12.88
C GLY A 363 -14.30 -18.13 14.10
N LEU A 364 -15.44 -17.46 13.90
CA LEU A 364 -16.28 -16.89 14.97
C LEU A 364 -17.47 -17.81 15.28
N ASN A 365 -17.77 -18.02 16.56
CA ASN A 365 -19.02 -18.64 17.00
C ASN A 365 -20.21 -17.65 16.85
N LYS A 366 -21.45 -18.10 17.09
CA LYS A 366 -22.65 -17.26 16.89
C LYS A 366 -22.64 -15.98 17.75
N GLU A 367 -22.20 -16.08 19.00
CA GLU A 367 -22.15 -14.94 19.92
C GLU A 367 -21.07 -13.93 19.49
N GLU A 368 -19.90 -14.43 19.10
CA GLU A 368 -18.79 -13.63 18.58
C GLU A 368 -19.13 -12.96 17.24
N GLN A 369 -19.93 -13.61 16.39
CA GLN A 369 -20.43 -13.00 15.17
C GLN A 369 -21.35 -11.81 15.49
N VAL A 370 -22.25 -11.95 16.46
CA VAL A 370 -23.10 -10.84 16.93
C VAL A 370 -22.24 -9.71 17.49
N LEU A 371 -21.22 -10.02 18.29
CA LEU A 371 -20.29 -9.02 18.82
C LEU A 371 -19.52 -8.32 17.69
N TYR A 372 -18.97 -9.06 16.74
CA TYR A 372 -18.27 -8.50 15.59
C TYR A 372 -19.17 -7.56 14.79
N VAL A 373 -20.40 -7.98 14.46
CA VAL A 373 -21.36 -7.17 13.70
C VAL A 373 -21.70 -5.88 14.46
N ARG A 374 -21.82 -5.92 15.79
CA ARG A 374 -22.04 -4.72 16.61
C ARG A 374 -20.89 -3.72 16.59
N THR A 375 -19.67 -4.15 16.26
CA THR A 375 -18.52 -3.24 16.11
C THR A 375 -18.50 -2.50 14.78
N LEU A 376 -19.30 -2.93 13.80
CA LEU A 376 -19.31 -2.37 12.45
C LEU A 376 -20.12 -1.08 12.39
N ASN A 377 -19.58 -0.08 11.71
CA ASN A 377 -20.36 1.08 11.27
C ASN A 377 -21.15 0.73 9.99
N GLN A 378 -21.95 1.68 9.49
CA GLN A 378 -22.76 1.48 8.29
C GLN A 378 -21.94 1.03 7.06
N LYS A 379 -20.79 1.65 6.81
CA LYS A 379 -19.91 1.31 5.67
C LYS A 379 -19.34 -0.11 5.81
N ASP A 380 -18.92 -0.49 7.00
CA ASP A 380 -18.37 -1.82 7.26
C ASP A 380 -19.45 -2.90 7.21
N ALA A 381 -20.69 -2.56 7.58
CA ALA A 381 -21.85 -3.43 7.40
C ALA A 381 -22.19 -3.66 5.92
N GLU A 382 -22.11 -2.63 5.08
CA GLU A 382 -22.27 -2.75 3.62
C GLU A 382 -21.16 -3.61 2.97
N LYS A 383 -19.91 -3.48 3.46
CA LYS A 383 -18.81 -4.37 3.06
C LYS A 383 -19.08 -5.82 3.48
N LEU A 384 -19.56 -6.05 4.70
CA LEU A 384 -19.94 -7.38 5.17
C LEU A 384 -21.05 -7.98 4.31
N PHE A 385 -22.06 -7.20 3.96
CA PHE A 385 -23.12 -7.64 3.04
C PHE A 385 -22.54 -8.03 1.68
N SER A 386 -21.70 -7.19 1.08
CA SER A 386 -21.06 -7.46 -0.22
C SER A 386 -20.18 -8.73 -0.16
N ALA A 387 -19.47 -8.94 0.94
CA ALA A 387 -18.67 -10.14 1.17
C ALA A 387 -19.53 -11.41 1.27
N LEU A 388 -20.72 -11.33 1.87
CA LEU A 388 -21.68 -12.44 1.95
C LEU A 388 -22.27 -12.75 0.57
N VAL A 389 -22.63 -11.71 -0.21
CA VAL A 389 -23.10 -11.89 -1.59
C VAL A 389 -22.02 -12.56 -2.44
N TYR A 390 -20.77 -12.12 -2.36
CA TYR A 390 -19.65 -12.75 -3.06
C TYR A 390 -19.47 -14.21 -2.67
N TYR A 391 -19.60 -14.52 -1.37
CA TYR A 391 -19.51 -15.90 -0.89
C TYR A 391 -20.61 -16.78 -1.49
N GLU A 392 -21.87 -16.35 -1.45
CA GLU A 392 -23.02 -17.14 -1.94
C GLU A 392 -23.08 -17.22 -3.48
N THR A 393 -22.51 -16.25 -4.21
CA THR A 393 -22.61 -16.23 -5.68
C THR A 393 -21.38 -16.79 -6.38
N VAL A 394 -20.19 -16.63 -5.80
CA VAL A 394 -18.91 -17.01 -6.44
C VAL A 394 -18.23 -18.17 -5.73
N LEU A 395 -18.08 -18.09 -4.39
CA LEU A 395 -17.24 -19.04 -3.66
C LEU A 395 -17.98 -20.33 -3.24
N ASN A 396 -19.29 -20.23 -3.01
CA ASN A 396 -20.16 -21.32 -2.60
C ASN A 396 -21.58 -21.13 -3.17
N PRO A 397 -21.73 -21.13 -4.51
CA PRO A 397 -23.05 -21.12 -5.14
C PRO A 397 -23.86 -22.34 -4.70
N GLN A 398 -25.10 -22.10 -4.25
CA GLN A 398 -26.04 -23.14 -3.85
C GLN A 398 -26.61 -23.92 -5.04
#